data_AF-R9A4R7-F1
#
_entry.id   AF-R9A4R7-F1
#
_cell.length_a   1.000
_cell.length_b   1.000
_cell.length_c   1.000
_cell.angle_alpha   90.00
_cell.angle_beta   90.00
_cell.angle_gamma   90.00
#
_symmetry.space_group_name_H-M   'P 1'
#
loop_
_entity.id
_entity.type
_entity.pdbx_description
1 polymer ?
#
loop_
_entity_poly.entity_id
_entity_poly.type
_entity_poly.pdbx_seq_one_letter_code
_entity_poly.pdbx_strand_id
1 'polypeptide(L)'
;MKHGKWILTLAIAVFFINCQDIVEKKCQAACEVFVTCTEEELKLTLAPDVKRTGRIQCMDGCTTHNSDILQCYDQEPNSCKGFGQCLLQIGTLE
;
A
#
# COMPACT_ATOMS: atom_id res chain seq x y z
N MET A 1 42.99 8.74 -10.47
CA MET A 1 41.53 8.99 -10.51
C MET A 1 40.77 7.67 -10.68
N LYS A 2 40.56 6.87 -9.61
CA LYS A 2 39.83 5.58 -9.69
C LYS A 2 38.79 5.36 -8.57
N HIS A 3 38.76 6.22 -7.55
CA HIS A 3 37.89 6.04 -6.37
C HIS A 3 36.48 6.63 -6.51
N GLY A 4 36.24 7.62 -7.38
CA GLY A 4 34.93 8.26 -7.52
C GLY A 4 33.84 7.36 -8.12
N LYS A 5 34.24 6.31 -8.85
CA LYS A 5 33.33 5.40 -9.55
C LYS A 5 32.62 4.42 -8.61
N TRP A 6 33.28 4.04 -7.51
CA TRP A 6 32.71 3.15 -6.48
C TRP A 6 31.75 3.88 -5.52
N ILE A 7 32.05 5.14 -5.21
CA ILE A 7 31.21 5.97 -4.33
C ILE A 7 29.86 6.27 -5.00
N LEU A 8 29.87 6.51 -6.31
CA LEU A 8 28.64 6.75 -7.08
C LEU A 8 27.74 5.50 -7.14
N THR A 9 28.32 4.31 -7.29
CA THR A 9 27.55 3.05 -7.32
C THR A 9 26.98 2.67 -5.95
N LEU A 10 27.72 2.95 -4.86
CA LEU A 10 27.24 2.69 -3.50
C LEU A 10 26.10 3.64 -3.10
N ALA A 11 26.18 4.92 -3.50
CA ALA A 11 25.13 5.91 -3.22
C ALA A 11 23.79 5.53 -3.87
N ILE A 12 23.81 4.99 -5.11
CA ILE A 12 22.61 4.55 -5.81
C ILE A 12 21.95 3.37 -5.09
N ALA A 13 22.74 2.40 -4.60
CA ALA A 13 22.21 1.24 -3.89
C ALA A 13 21.49 1.59 -2.59
N VAL A 14 21.96 2.61 -1.84
CA VAL A 14 21.34 3.07 -0.59
C VAL A 14 19.98 3.74 -0.83
N PHE A 15 19.76 4.37 -1.98
CA PHE A 15 18.46 4.95 -2.33
C PHE A 15 17.37 3.90 -2.59
N PHE A 16 17.72 2.73 -3.11
CA PHE A 16 16.73 1.67 -3.36
C PHE A 16 16.22 1.01 -2.07
N ILE A 17 17.06 0.88 -1.04
CA ILE A 17 16.67 0.23 0.23
C ILE A 17 15.68 1.07 1.05
N ASN A 18 15.78 2.40 0.97
CA ASN A 18 14.89 3.31 1.71
C ASN A 18 13.52 3.50 1.04
N CYS A 19 13.39 3.18 -0.25
CA CYS A 19 12.13 3.33 -0.97
C CYS A 19 11.10 2.25 -0.58
N GLN A 20 11.54 1.00 -0.40
CA GLN A 20 10.63 -0.08 0.00
C GLN A 20 10.03 0.14 1.39
N ASP A 21 10.81 0.71 2.31
CA ASP A 21 10.37 0.98 3.68
C ASP A 21 9.22 2.01 3.73
N ILE A 22 9.24 3.01 2.84
CA ILE A 22 8.19 4.03 2.74
C ILE A 22 6.92 3.45 2.10
N VAL A 23 7.07 2.66 1.04
CA VAL A 23 5.95 2.01 0.34
C VAL A 23 5.27 1.02 1.28
N GLU A 24 6.03 0.19 1.99
CA GLU A 24 5.51 -0.78 2.95
C GLU A 24 4.71 -0.10 4.06
N LYS A 25 5.23 1.00 4.64
CA LYS A 25 4.52 1.78 5.67
C LYS A 25 3.22 2.38 5.16
N LYS A 26 3.23 2.95 3.95
CA LYS A 26 2.02 3.52 3.34
C LYS A 26 1.00 2.43 3.02
N CYS A 27 1.44 1.29 2.48
CA CYS A 27 0.58 0.15 2.23
C CYS A 27 -0.02 -0.40 3.51
N GLN A 28 0.75 -0.47 4.59
CA GLN A 28 0.24 -0.88 5.90
C GLN A 28 -0.90 0.04 6.37
N ALA A 29 -0.73 1.36 6.24
CA ALA A 29 -1.77 2.33 6.60
C ALA A 29 -3.03 2.18 5.71
N ALA A 30 -2.87 2.05 4.40
CA ALA A 30 -3.97 1.83 3.47
C ALA A 30 -4.74 0.53 3.77
N CYS A 31 -4.01 -0.55 4.10
CA CYS A 31 -4.60 -1.84 4.42
C CYS A 31 -5.29 -1.90 5.78
N GLU A 32 -4.86 -1.06 6.73
CA GLU A 32 -5.59 -0.87 7.98
C GLU A 32 -6.94 -0.21 7.71
N VAL A 33 -6.96 0.85 6.90
CA VAL A 33 -8.21 1.51 6.48
C VAL A 33 -9.11 0.54 5.71
N PHE A 34 -8.57 -0.24 4.77
CA PHE A 34 -9.33 -1.26 4.04
C PHE A 34 -10.09 -2.22 4.96
N VAL A 35 -9.41 -2.78 5.98
CA VAL A 35 -10.03 -3.73 6.92
C VAL A 35 -11.09 -3.03 7.78
N THR A 36 -10.78 -1.84 8.32
CA THR A 36 -11.74 -1.06 9.11
C THR A 36 -13.00 -0.70 8.30
N CYS A 37 -12.80 -0.27 7.06
CA CYS A 37 -13.89 0.06 6.15
C CYS A 37 -14.74 -1.15 5.76
N THR A 38 -14.12 -2.32 5.62
CA THR A 38 -14.85 -3.56 5.38
C THR A 38 -15.78 -3.90 6.55
N GLU A 39 -15.35 -3.68 7.80
CA GLU A 39 -16.21 -3.88 8.97
C GLU A 39 -17.37 -2.89 9.04
N GLU A 40 -17.11 -1.62 8.70
CA GLU A 40 -18.11 -0.57 8.68
C GLU A 40 -19.19 -0.80 7.62
N GLU A 41 -18.79 -1.07 6.38
CA GLU A 41 -19.70 -1.28 5.24
C GLU A 41 -20.53 -2.56 5.39
N LEU A 42 -19.90 -3.65 5.85
CA LEU A 42 -20.60 -4.92 6.09
C LEU A 42 -21.36 -4.95 7.42
N LYS A 43 -21.25 -3.90 8.24
CA LYS A 43 -21.88 -3.78 9.57
C LYS A 43 -21.63 -5.00 10.46
N LEU A 44 -20.42 -5.55 10.38
CA LEU A 44 -20.03 -6.74 11.12
C LEU A 44 -18.59 -6.63 11.60
N THR A 45 -18.29 -7.28 12.72
CA THR A 45 -16.92 -7.44 13.18
C THR A 45 -16.31 -8.68 12.55
N LEU A 46 -15.23 -8.50 11.79
CA LEU A 46 -14.50 -9.61 11.18
C LEU A 46 -13.79 -10.40 12.28
N ALA A 47 -13.81 -11.73 12.17
CA ALA A 47 -12.97 -12.57 13.02
C ALA A 47 -11.48 -12.22 12.83
N PRO A 48 -10.64 -12.35 13.86
CA PRO A 48 -9.23 -11.95 13.81
C PRO A 48 -8.46 -12.63 12.65
N ASP A 49 -8.75 -13.90 12.35
CA ASP A 49 -8.13 -14.62 11.24
C ASP A 49 -8.54 -14.05 9.87
N VAL A 50 -9.78 -13.59 9.74
CA VAL A 50 -10.27 -12.96 8.50
C VAL A 50 -9.65 -11.58 8.33
N LYS A 51 -9.54 -10.79 9.41
CA LYS A 51 -8.81 -9.50 9.38
C LYS A 51 -7.36 -9.69 8.95
N ARG A 52 -6.70 -10.71 9.51
CA ARG A 52 -5.31 -11.04 9.16
C ARG A 52 -5.18 -11.42 7.69
N THR A 53 -6.07 -12.28 7.20
CA THR A 53 -6.09 -12.72 5.80
C THR A 53 -6.34 -11.54 4.86
N GLY A 54 -7.33 -10.69 5.16
CA GLY A 54 -7.62 -9.50 4.37
C GLY A 54 -6.47 -8.49 4.36
N ARG A 55 -5.77 -8.30 5.50
CA ARG A 55 -4.58 -7.46 5.57
C ARG A 55 -3.44 -8.01 4.71
N ILE A 56 -3.20 -9.31 4.72
CA ILE A 56 -2.16 -9.95 3.89
C ILE A 56 -2.48 -9.77 2.40
N GLN A 57 -3.71 -10.04 1.99
CA GLN A 57 -4.13 -9.87 0.58
C GLN A 57 -4.03 -8.41 0.14
N CYS A 58 -4.44 -7.47 0.99
CA CYS A 58 -4.27 -6.05 0.71
C CYS A 58 -2.79 -5.67 0.60
N MET A 59 -1.92 -6.18 1.48
CA MET A 59 -0.48 -5.91 1.41
C MET A 59 0.15 -6.44 0.12
N ASP A 60 -0.22 -7.64 -0.31
CA ASP A 60 0.28 -8.25 -1.54
C ASP A 60 -0.16 -7.45 -2.78
N GLY A 61 -1.44 -7.07 -2.83
CA GLY A 61 -1.97 -6.19 -3.88
C GLY A 61 -1.32 -4.81 -3.86
N CYS A 62 -1.19 -4.19 -2.67
CA CYS A 62 -0.61 -2.86 -2.52
C CYS A 62 0.87 -2.82 -2.88
N THR A 63 1.66 -3.83 -2.50
CA THR A 63 3.09 -3.84 -2.86
C THR A 63 3.28 -4.04 -4.37
N THR A 64 2.41 -4.81 -5.01
CA THR A 64 2.42 -5.05 -6.47
C THR A 64 1.94 -3.84 -7.27
N HIS A 65 0.84 -3.20 -6.87
CA HIS A 65 0.21 -2.05 -7.55
C HIS A 65 0.31 -0.76 -6.70
N ASN A 66 1.48 -0.53 -6.11
CA ASN A 66 1.66 0.53 -5.10
C ASN A 66 1.39 1.93 -5.65
N SER A 67 1.72 2.22 -6.91
CA SER A 67 1.48 3.53 -7.52
C SER A 67 0.01 3.93 -7.44
N ASP A 68 -0.87 3.02 -7.84
CA ASP A 68 -2.29 3.31 -8.01
C ASP A 68 -3.03 3.23 -6.67
N ILE A 69 -2.73 2.19 -5.88
CA ILE A 69 -3.35 1.98 -4.57
C ILE A 69 -2.96 3.09 -3.60
N LEU A 70 -1.69 3.50 -3.57
CA LEU A 70 -1.26 4.59 -2.69
C LEU A 70 -1.74 5.95 -3.17
N GLN A 71 -1.94 6.16 -4.48
CA GLN A 71 -2.57 7.37 -4.98
C GLN A 71 -4.03 7.47 -4.51
N CYS A 72 -4.79 6.37 -4.58
CA CYS A 72 -6.14 6.31 -4.02
C CYS A 72 -6.16 6.61 -2.51
N TYR A 73 -5.19 6.06 -1.77
CA TYR A 73 -5.06 6.31 -0.35
C TYR A 73 -4.70 7.77 -0.05
N ASP A 74 -3.76 8.38 -0.79
CA ASP A 74 -3.35 9.77 -0.57
C ASP A 74 -4.49 10.76 -0.91
N GLN A 75 -5.39 10.42 -1.84
CA GLN A 75 -6.57 11.23 -2.16
C GLN A 75 -7.68 11.11 -1.11
N GLU A 76 -7.93 9.90 -0.61
CA GLU A 76 -9.07 9.59 0.26
C GLU A 76 -8.66 8.76 1.51
N PRO A 77 -7.71 9.24 2.34
CA PRO A 77 -7.00 8.41 3.34
C PRO A 77 -7.87 7.89 4.48
N ASN A 78 -9.03 8.49 4.72
CA ASN A 78 -9.96 8.12 5.81
C ASN A 78 -11.38 7.85 5.30
N SER A 79 -11.57 7.73 3.99
CA SER A 79 -12.88 7.64 3.37
C SER A 79 -13.07 6.23 2.82
N CYS A 80 -13.89 5.42 3.49
CA CYS A 80 -14.17 4.04 3.09
C CYS A 80 -14.77 3.95 1.70
N LYS A 81 -15.74 4.82 1.43
CA LYS A 81 -16.42 4.90 0.15
C LYS A 81 -15.50 5.47 -0.94
N GLY A 82 -14.74 6.52 -0.64
CA GLY A 82 -13.85 7.17 -1.61
C GLY A 82 -12.66 6.28 -2.00
N PHE A 83 -11.97 5.73 -1.00
CA PHE A 83 -10.88 4.78 -1.21
C PHE A 83 -11.37 3.53 -1.95
N GLY A 84 -12.48 2.93 -1.51
CA GLY A 84 -13.07 1.76 -2.16
C GLY A 84 -13.49 2.01 -3.61
N GLN A 85 -14.12 3.15 -3.91
CA GLN A 85 -14.47 3.54 -5.28
C GLN A 85 -13.23 3.74 -6.16
N CYS A 86 -12.17 4.33 -5.61
CA CYS A 86 -10.92 4.52 -6.33
C CYS A 86 -10.24 3.18 -6.67
N LEU A 87 -10.20 2.23 -5.72
CA LEU A 87 -9.69 0.87 -5.96
C LEU A 87 -10.49 0.11 -7.03
N LEU A 88 -11.82 0.23 -7.01
CA LEU A 88 -12.67 -0.39 -8.02
C LEU A 88 -12.37 0.15 -9.42
N GLN A 89 -12.10 1.45 -9.54
CA GLN A 89 -11.72 2.04 -10.84
C GLN A 89 -10.42 1.43 -11.38
N ILE A 90 -9.43 1.18 -10.52
CA ILE A 90 -8.18 0.51 -10.90
C ILE A 90 -8.47 -0.90 -11.42
N GLY A 91 -9.21 -1.72 -10.64
CA GLY A 91 -9.52 -3.10 -11.02
C GLY A 91 -10.46 -3.26 -12.23
N THR A 92 -11.17 -2.19 -12.63
CA THR A 92 -12.01 -2.17 -13.84
C THR A 92 -11.26 -1.72 -15.10
N LEU A 93 -10.04 -1.19 -14.96
CA LEU A 93 -9.20 -0.73 -16.06
C LEU A 93 -8.21 -1.79 -16.55
N GLU A 94 -8.12 -2.94 -15.86
CA GLU A 94 -7.35 -4.13 -16.26
C GLU A 94 -8.14 -5.13 -17.11
#